data_AF-A0A7Z9SMA9-F1
#
_entry.id   AF-A0A7Z9SMA9-F1
#
_cell.length_a   1.000
_cell.length_b   1.000
_cell.length_c   1.000
_cell.angle_alpha   90.00
_cell.angle_beta   90.00
_cell.angle_gamma   90.00
#
_symmetry.space_group_name_H-M   'P 1'
#
loop_
_entity.id
_entity.type
_entity.pdbx_description
1 polymer ?
#
loop_
_entity_poly.entity_id
_entity_poly.type
_entity_poly.pdbx_seq_one_letter_code
_entity_poly.pdbx_strand_id
1 'polypeptide(L)'
;MIKLKTMSSCVATFIFTTGVMAGGDVRDIGPVESLDSITISSEEIIEQEVIGKTPSGVLVTELVHNTCKDKLNLSDDNVARFKVALSGGHLYNVGPLDALGTLFSPSRWDNYFDCVEMHGASRS
;
A
#
# COMPACT_ATOMS: atom_id res chain seq x y z
N MET A 1 60.05 -4.25 -27.16
CA MET A 1 59.38 -3.03 -27.63
C MET A 1 58.10 -3.44 -28.33
N ILE A 2 56.93 -3.18 -27.72
CA ILE A 2 55.61 -3.50 -28.30
C ILE A 2 54.91 -2.15 -28.49
N LYS A 3 54.62 -1.79 -29.75
CA LYS A 3 53.99 -0.51 -30.14
C LYS A 3 52.53 -0.51 -29.70
N LEU A 4 52.15 0.39 -28.79
CA LEU A 4 50.77 0.63 -28.39
C LEU A 4 50.11 1.57 -29.42
N LYS A 5 49.05 1.10 -30.09
CA LYS A 5 48.28 1.87 -31.09
C LYS A 5 47.11 2.55 -30.37
N THR A 6 47.25 3.84 -30.09
CA THR A 6 46.18 4.68 -29.53
C THR A 6 45.14 4.95 -30.62
N MET A 7 43.97 4.32 -30.54
CA MET A 7 42.80 4.67 -31.35
C MET A 7 42.00 5.72 -30.57
N SER A 8 42.17 6.97 -30.96
CA SER A 8 41.35 8.11 -30.55
C SER A 8 39.93 7.92 -31.08
N SER A 9 38.95 7.73 -30.18
CA SER A 9 37.54 7.81 -30.51
C SER A 9 36.90 8.92 -29.66
N CYS A 10 36.35 9.91 -30.35
CA CYS A 10 35.83 11.14 -29.80
C CYS A 10 34.63 10.88 -28.87
N VAL A 11 34.72 11.37 -27.64
CA VAL A 11 33.59 11.50 -26.72
C VAL A 11 32.70 12.64 -27.21
N ALA A 12 31.45 12.32 -27.59
CA ALA A 12 30.42 13.31 -27.85
C ALA A 12 29.51 13.40 -26.61
N THR A 13 29.73 14.43 -25.79
CA THR A 13 28.87 14.79 -24.66
C THR A 13 27.63 15.51 -25.18
N PHE A 14 26.48 14.86 -25.14
CA PHE A 14 25.19 15.53 -25.33
C PHE A 14 24.74 16.14 -24.00
N ILE A 15 24.74 17.47 -23.92
CA ILE A 15 24.13 18.19 -22.80
C ILE A 15 22.64 18.38 -23.13
N PHE A 16 21.76 17.70 -22.41
CA PHE A 16 20.32 17.99 -22.44
C PHE A 16 20.01 19.08 -21.42
N THR A 17 19.90 20.34 -21.85
CA THR A 17 19.29 21.39 -21.03
C THR A 17 17.80 21.45 -21.35
N THR A 18 17.01 20.59 -20.71
CA THR A 18 15.55 20.75 -20.73
C THR A 18 15.17 21.79 -19.68
N GLY A 19 15.02 23.05 -20.12
CA GLY A 19 14.35 24.06 -19.31
C GLY A 19 12.85 23.74 -19.26
N VAL A 20 12.33 23.50 -18.07
CA VAL A 20 10.89 23.51 -17.82
C VAL A 20 10.54 24.86 -17.19
N MET A 21 9.65 25.60 -17.83
CA MET A 21 8.94 26.72 -17.20
C MET A 21 7.48 26.30 -17.14
N ALA A 22 7.08 25.67 -16.02
CA ALA A 22 5.69 25.38 -15.75
C ALA A 22 5.07 26.62 -15.08
N GLY A 23 4.23 27.31 -15.85
CA GLY A 23 3.45 28.46 -15.40
C GLY A 23 2.50 28.10 -14.26
N GLY A 24 2.23 29.10 -13.43
CA GLY A 24 1.36 28.97 -12.27
C GLY A 24 -0.08 28.60 -12.62
N ASP A 25 -0.63 27.76 -11.77
CA ASP A 25 -2.02 27.83 -11.35
C ASP A 25 -2.02 27.48 -9.85
N VAL A 26 -2.06 28.51 -9.01
CA VAL A 26 -2.25 28.36 -7.56
C VAL A 26 -3.74 28.06 -7.37
N ARG A 27 -4.15 26.83 -7.70
CA ARG A 27 -5.51 26.39 -7.44
C ARG A 27 -5.68 26.33 -5.93
N ASP A 28 -6.41 27.32 -5.41
CA ASP A 28 -7.15 27.29 -4.16
C ASP A 28 -6.66 26.23 -3.16
N ILE A 29 -5.65 26.60 -2.37
CA ILE A 29 -5.49 26.03 -1.03
C ILE A 29 -6.67 26.56 -0.22
N GLY A 30 -7.81 25.89 -0.37
CA GLY A 30 -8.92 26.02 0.55
C GLY A 30 -8.45 25.63 1.95
N PRO A 31 -9.05 26.18 3.01
CA PRO A 31 -8.78 25.75 4.37
C PRO A 31 -8.96 24.23 4.43
N VAL A 32 -7.90 23.51 4.81
CA VAL A 32 -8.09 22.16 5.33
C VAL A 32 -8.92 22.34 6.59
N GLU A 33 -10.20 21.96 6.50
CA GLU A 33 -11.08 21.87 7.66
C GLU A 33 -10.31 21.10 8.72
N SER A 34 -10.10 21.72 9.88
CA SER A 34 -9.50 21.04 11.02
C SER A 34 -10.36 19.82 11.28
N LEU A 35 -9.73 18.65 11.26
CA LEU A 35 -10.32 17.40 11.75
C LEU A 35 -10.35 17.49 13.28
N ASP A 36 -11.08 18.48 13.79
CA ASP A 36 -11.46 18.55 15.18
C ASP A 36 -12.56 17.52 15.42
N SER A 37 -12.42 16.80 16.52
CA SER A 37 -13.44 15.95 17.11
C SER A 37 -13.69 14.60 16.40
N ILE A 38 -12.75 13.67 16.58
CA ILE A 38 -13.18 12.34 17.02
C ILE A 38 -12.35 11.94 18.24
N THR A 39 -12.81 12.37 19.41
CA THR A 39 -12.43 11.75 20.68
C THR A 39 -12.97 10.33 20.65
N ILE A 40 -12.17 9.40 20.14
CA ILE A 40 -12.39 7.97 20.39
C ILE A 40 -12.05 7.77 21.86
N SER A 41 -13.11 7.58 22.66
CA SER A 41 -13.03 7.22 24.07
C SER A 41 -12.02 6.09 24.25
N SER A 42 -10.93 6.38 24.95
CA SER A 42 -9.72 5.56 25.04
C SER A 42 -9.81 4.44 26.08
N GLU A 43 -11.01 4.02 26.51
CA GLU A 43 -11.14 3.20 27.72
C GLU A 43 -11.31 1.69 27.49
N GLU A 44 -11.32 1.19 26.24
CA GLU A 44 -11.27 -0.26 25.98
C GLU A 44 -10.50 -0.61 24.70
N ILE A 45 -9.29 -0.06 24.56
CA ILE A 45 -8.31 -0.64 23.64
C ILE A 45 -7.58 -1.72 24.45
N ILE A 46 -8.19 -2.90 24.56
CA ILE A 46 -7.41 -4.14 24.63
C ILE A 46 -6.39 -4.01 23.50
N GLU A 47 -5.09 -4.17 23.79
CA GLU A 47 -3.87 -3.91 23.00
C GLU A 47 -3.89 -4.46 21.54
N GLN A 48 -4.91 -4.13 20.77
CA GLN A 48 -5.17 -4.64 19.45
C GLN A 48 -4.59 -3.62 18.49
N GLU A 49 -3.36 -3.89 18.05
CA GLU A 49 -2.69 -3.12 17.03
C GLU A 49 -3.60 -3.02 15.79
N VAL A 50 -3.91 -1.78 15.41
CA VAL A 50 -4.66 -1.49 14.19
C VAL A 50 -3.67 -1.55 13.02
N ILE A 51 -3.82 -2.57 12.18
CA ILE A 51 -2.97 -2.81 11.00
C ILE A 51 -3.36 -1.87 9.85
N GLY A 52 -4.61 -1.42 9.82
CA GLY A 52 -5.08 -0.41 8.88
C GLY A 52 -6.59 -0.39 8.74
N LYS A 53 -7.07 0.06 7.57
CA LYS A 53 -8.50 0.19 7.23
C LYS A 53 -8.80 -0.53 5.93
N THR A 54 -9.94 -1.21 5.85
CA THR A 54 -10.46 -1.70 4.57
C THR A 54 -10.88 -0.52 3.68
N PRO A 55 -11.05 -0.75 2.37
CA PRO A 55 -11.61 0.26 1.47
C PRO A 55 -12.98 0.80 1.91
N SER A 56 -13.78 -0.04 2.58
CA SER A 56 -15.07 0.31 3.19
C SER A 56 -14.93 1.12 4.50
N GLY A 57 -13.70 1.37 4.98
CA GLY A 57 -13.42 2.13 6.19
C GLY A 57 -13.37 1.32 7.49
N VAL A 58 -13.53 -0.01 7.43
CA VAL A 58 -13.54 -0.89 8.61
C VAL A 58 -12.11 -1.06 9.14
N LEU A 59 -11.93 -0.91 10.45
CA LEU A 59 -10.63 -1.09 11.10
C LEU A 59 -10.21 -2.57 11.06
N VAL A 60 -9.02 -2.83 10.53
CA VAL A 60 -8.36 -4.13 10.56
C VAL A 60 -7.49 -4.19 11.81
N THR A 61 -7.94 -4.89 12.85
CA THR A 61 -7.11 -5.18 14.03
C THR A 61 -6.29 -6.45 13.81
N GLU A 62 -5.19 -6.62 14.55
CA GLU A 62 -4.37 -7.84 14.50
C GLU A 62 -5.16 -9.12 14.79
N LEU A 63 -6.06 -9.09 15.75
CA LEU A 63 -6.94 -10.22 16.07
C LEU A 63 -7.82 -10.62 14.88
N VAL A 64 -8.50 -9.64 14.28
CA VAL A 64 -9.37 -9.87 13.11
C VAL A 64 -8.55 -10.35 11.93
N HIS A 65 -7.36 -9.77 11.74
CA HIS A 65 -6.43 -10.16 10.69
C HIS A 65 -6.00 -11.62 10.83
N ASN A 66 -5.57 -12.05 12.02
CA ASN A 66 -5.17 -13.43 12.28
C ASN A 66 -6.35 -14.40 12.12
N THR A 67 -7.53 -14.02 12.59
CA THR A 67 -8.76 -14.82 12.42
C THR A 67 -9.08 -15.04 10.94
N CYS A 68 -9.00 -13.99 10.12
CA CYS A 68 -9.27 -14.09 8.68
C CYS A 68 -8.16 -14.78 7.91
N LYS A 69 -6.90 -14.63 8.33
CA LYS A 69 -5.77 -15.41 7.80
C LYS A 69 -6.03 -16.91 7.94
N ASP A 70 -6.37 -17.35 9.15
CA ASP A 70 -6.57 -18.77 9.45
C ASP A 70 -7.80 -19.34 8.73
N LYS A 71 -8.91 -18.59 8.71
CA LYS A 71 -10.15 -18.98 8.05
C LYS A 71 -10.03 -19.11 6.52
N LEU A 72 -9.16 -18.31 5.92
CA LEU A 72 -8.91 -18.31 4.48
C LEU A 72 -7.63 -19.08 4.08
N ASN A 73 -6.98 -19.73 5.05
CA ASN A 73 -5.73 -20.47 4.85
C ASN A 73 -4.64 -19.62 4.16
N LEU A 74 -4.56 -18.33 4.51
CA LEU A 74 -3.52 -17.43 3.98
C LEU A 74 -2.19 -17.69 4.69
N SER A 75 -1.10 -17.69 3.93
CA SER A 75 0.26 -17.79 4.48
C SER A 75 0.71 -16.47 5.14
N ASP A 76 1.75 -16.54 5.96
CA ASP A 76 2.38 -15.34 6.53
C ASP A 76 2.95 -14.41 5.45
N ASP A 77 3.39 -14.96 4.32
CA ASP A 77 3.83 -14.18 3.16
C ASP A 77 2.68 -13.37 2.53
N ASN A 78 1.47 -13.94 2.51
CA ASN A 78 0.27 -13.24 2.04
C ASN A 78 -0.09 -12.10 2.98
N VAL A 79 0.07 -12.31 4.29
CA VAL A 79 -0.11 -11.27 5.32
C VAL A 79 0.89 -10.14 5.14
N ALA A 80 2.18 -10.46 5.00
CA ALA A 80 3.22 -9.44 4.82
C ALA A 80 2.97 -8.61 3.55
N ARG A 81 2.62 -9.25 2.44
CA ARG A 81 2.24 -8.56 1.19
C ARG A 81 1.01 -7.66 1.37
N PHE A 82 -0.01 -8.15 2.07
CA PHE A 82 -1.20 -7.36 2.37
C PHE A 82 -0.84 -6.08 3.13
N LYS A 83 -0.06 -6.19 4.22
CA LYS A 83 0.35 -5.04 5.04
C LYS A 83 1.15 -4.00 4.24
N VAL A 84 2.10 -4.47 3.41
CA VAL A 84 2.91 -3.61 2.52
C VAL A 84 2.05 -2.91 1.46
N ALA A 85 1.12 -3.65 0.84
CA ALA A 85 0.27 -3.09 -0.21
C ALA A 85 -0.78 -2.13 0.36
N LEU A 86 -1.25 -2.38 1.59
CA LEU A 86 -2.16 -1.50 2.32
C LEU A 86 -1.46 -0.18 2.68
N SER A 87 -0.26 -0.24 3.28
CA SER A 87 0.48 0.97 3.66
C SER A 87 0.93 1.79 2.44
N GLY A 88 1.20 1.13 1.33
CA GLY A 88 1.55 1.79 0.07
C GLY A 88 0.35 2.20 -0.80
N GLY A 89 -0.90 2.02 -0.35
CA GLY A 89 -2.10 2.44 -1.09
C GLY A 89 -2.32 1.71 -2.43
N HIS A 90 -1.71 0.54 -2.61
CA HIS A 90 -1.74 -0.24 -3.86
C HIS A 90 -2.22 -1.68 -3.62
N LEU A 91 -3.06 -1.87 -2.60
CA LEU A 91 -3.68 -3.16 -2.27
C LEU A 91 -4.42 -3.79 -3.46
N TYR A 92 -4.98 -2.97 -4.34
CA TYR A 92 -5.63 -3.40 -5.58
C TYR A 92 -4.66 -3.76 -6.72
N ASN A 93 -3.36 -3.71 -6.50
CA ASN A 93 -2.35 -4.14 -7.47
C ASN A 93 -1.61 -5.40 -7.00
N VAL A 94 -1.89 -5.87 -5.77
CA VAL A 94 -1.24 -7.02 -5.14
C VAL A 94 -2.31 -8.03 -4.78
N GLY A 95 -2.11 -9.30 -5.12
CA GLY A 95 -2.99 -10.40 -4.70
C GLY A 95 -2.30 -11.34 -3.70
N PRO A 96 -3.08 -12.22 -3.05
CA PRO A 96 -2.51 -13.34 -2.31
C PRO A 96 -1.76 -14.28 -3.26
N LEU A 97 -0.78 -15.01 -2.71
CA LEU A 97 -0.11 -16.12 -3.36
C LEU A 97 -0.92 -17.40 -3.17
N ASP A 98 -1.08 -18.16 -4.25
CA ASP A 98 -1.61 -19.51 -4.29
C ASP A 98 -0.62 -20.47 -4.99
N ALA A 99 -1.08 -21.68 -5.33
CA ALA A 99 -0.26 -22.69 -5.99
C ALA A 99 0.23 -22.30 -7.40
N LEU A 100 -0.41 -21.32 -8.04
CA LEU A 100 -0.10 -20.82 -9.38
C LEU A 100 0.68 -19.49 -9.35
N GLY A 101 0.89 -18.91 -8.17
CA GLY A 101 1.61 -17.65 -7.98
C GLY A 101 0.70 -16.56 -7.43
N THR A 102 0.86 -15.31 -7.89
CA THR A 102 0.02 -14.20 -7.42
C THR A 102 -1.35 -14.25 -8.08
N LEU A 103 -2.40 -14.14 -7.29
CA LEU A 103 -3.78 -14.07 -7.78
C LEU A 103 -4.06 -12.70 -8.39
N PHE A 104 -4.17 -12.64 -9.72
CA PHE A 104 -4.51 -11.43 -10.47
C PHE A 104 -6.00 -11.40 -10.84
N SER A 105 -6.84 -11.00 -9.89
CA SER A 105 -8.28 -10.77 -10.10
C SER A 105 -8.71 -9.44 -9.48
N PRO A 106 -9.69 -8.71 -10.06
CA PRO A 106 -10.34 -7.58 -9.37
C PRO A 106 -10.82 -7.95 -7.97
N SER A 107 -11.32 -9.18 -7.79
CA SER A 107 -11.90 -9.70 -6.55
C SER A 107 -10.90 -10.41 -5.61
N ARG A 108 -9.59 -10.24 -5.83
CA ARG A 108 -8.54 -11.05 -5.16
C ARG A 108 -8.49 -10.94 -3.62
N TRP A 109 -9.05 -9.88 -3.04
CA TRP A 109 -9.12 -9.69 -1.59
C TRP A 109 -10.56 -9.69 -1.05
N ASP A 110 -11.56 -9.94 -1.89
CA ASP A 110 -12.96 -9.81 -1.50
C ASP A 110 -13.30 -10.73 -0.33
N ASN A 111 -12.92 -12.02 -0.41
CA ASN A 111 -13.10 -12.96 0.70
C ASN A 111 -12.44 -12.50 2.01
N TYR A 112 -11.30 -11.80 1.91
CA TYR A 112 -10.62 -11.24 3.07
C TYR A 112 -11.38 -10.04 3.63
N PHE A 113 -11.84 -9.13 2.78
CA PHE A 113 -12.64 -7.99 3.21
C PHE A 113 -13.97 -8.44 3.82
N ASP A 114 -14.67 -9.39 3.20
CA ASP A 114 -15.92 -9.96 3.74
C ASP A 114 -15.69 -10.56 5.14
N CYS A 115 -14.57 -11.26 5.33
CA CYS A 115 -14.20 -11.80 6.63
C CYS A 115 -13.94 -10.67 7.66
N VAL A 116 -13.18 -9.65 7.27
CA VAL A 116 -12.90 -8.49 8.14
C VAL A 116 -14.18 -7.75 8.47
N GLU A 117 -15.08 -7.54 7.52
CA GLU A 117 -16.35 -6.84 7.76
C GLU A 117 -17.21 -7.62 8.75
N MET A 118 -17.34 -8.94 8.59
CA MET A 118 -18.07 -9.80 9.53
C MET A 118 -17.49 -9.78 10.95
N HIS A 119 -16.16 -9.78 11.10
CA HIS A 119 -15.49 -9.90 12.40
C HIS A 119 -15.04 -8.54 13.01
N GLY A 120 -15.00 -7.49 12.20
CA GLY A 120 -14.57 -6.14 12.58
C GLY A 120 -15.73 -5.17 12.78
N ALA A 121 -16.85 -5.34 12.04
CA ALA A 121 -18.06 -4.53 12.24
C ALA A 121 -18.93 -5.03 13.40
N SER A 122 -18.72 -6.24 13.91
CA SER A 122 -19.45 -6.79 15.06
C SER A 122 -19.09 -6.14 16.40
N ARG A 123 -18.29 -5.08 16.40
CA ARG A 123 -17.89 -4.29 17.58
C ARG A 123 -18.28 -2.80 17.53
N SER A 124 -19.13 -2.38 16.59
CA SER A 124 -19.73 -1.03 16.59
C SER A 124 -20.99 -0.96 17.44
#